data_AF-A0A9P9HQI6-F1
#
_entry.id   AF-A0A9P9HQI6-F1
#
_cell.length_a   1.000
_cell.length_b   1.000
_cell.length_c   1.000
_cell.angle_alpha   90.00
_cell.angle_beta   90.00
_cell.angle_gamma   90.00
#
_symmetry.space_group_name_H-M   'P 1'
#
loop_
_entity.id
_entity.type
_entity.pdbx_description
1 polymer ?
#
loop_
_entity_poly.entity_id
_entity_poly.type
_entity_poly.pdbx_seq_one_letter_code
_entity_poly.pdbx_strand_id
1 'polypeptide(L)'
;MKLVTEKWDPANPNCVFKYYFYNKVDESHVPYYKPQPHEDPREWEEALQNKPAPGFMPVLCSGYAGVADRLKTQKRAVADFNTRLHQINGSLDAILQRHELETEVRAVAARRRQTTISERCLALAARIQVLRNRGYALSGDEDDLSSRLQTLEREVQDPAVGAREEELWSRLIVLRGYADQLSKELDKPTGAEGESIDPEREAKAKRVLEDYEKQIQHIKKELEALSTDYAEWEKTKNPHSK
;
A
#
# COMPACT_ATOMS: atom_id res chain seq x y z
N MET A 1 14.20 -58.25 29.45
CA MET A 1 14.09 -58.18 27.98
C MET A 1 12.68 -57.84 27.46
N LYS A 2 11.58 -58.38 28.03
CA LYS A 2 10.20 -58.03 27.59
C LYS A 2 9.82 -56.55 27.85
N LEU A 3 10.15 -56.01 29.02
CA LEU A 3 9.88 -54.60 29.36
C LEU A 3 10.54 -53.58 28.39
N VAL A 4 11.75 -53.85 27.92
CA VAL A 4 12.44 -52.94 27.00
C VAL A 4 11.81 -53.01 25.60
N THR A 5 11.40 -54.19 25.14
CA THR A 5 10.74 -54.33 23.84
C THR A 5 9.35 -53.70 23.82
N GLU A 6 8.60 -53.79 24.92
CA GLU A 6 7.30 -53.13 25.10
C GLU A 6 7.39 -51.59 25.10
N LYS A 7 8.49 -51.03 25.61
CA LYS A 7 8.71 -49.58 25.68
C LYS A 7 9.04 -48.94 24.32
N TRP A 8 9.53 -49.75 23.39
CA TRP A 8 9.91 -49.34 22.03
C TRP A 8 8.85 -49.71 20.97
N ASP A 9 7.81 -50.44 21.35
CA ASP A 9 6.72 -50.81 20.47
C ASP A 9 5.68 -49.65 20.41
N PRO A 10 5.49 -48.98 19.25
CA PRO A 10 4.55 -47.88 19.11
C PRO A 10 3.08 -48.30 19.26
N ALA A 11 2.77 -49.58 19.08
CA ALA A 11 1.42 -50.12 19.26
C ALA A 11 1.09 -50.41 20.73
N ASN A 12 2.09 -50.42 21.61
CA ASN A 12 1.91 -50.75 23.02
C ASN A 12 1.49 -49.49 23.81
N PRO A 13 0.43 -49.56 24.63
CA PRO A 13 0.05 -48.47 25.55
C PRO A 13 1.17 -48.03 26.50
N ASN A 14 2.15 -48.88 26.77
CA ASN A 14 3.29 -48.55 27.63
C ASN A 14 4.48 -47.91 26.89
N CYS A 15 4.36 -47.60 25.60
CA CYS A 15 5.41 -46.96 24.79
C CYS A 15 5.88 -45.64 25.42
N VAL A 16 7.19 -45.41 25.47
CA VAL A 16 7.77 -44.16 26.02
C VAL A 16 7.69 -43.02 25.01
N PHE A 17 7.70 -43.33 23.72
CA PHE A 17 7.78 -42.34 22.64
C PHE A 17 6.39 -41.81 22.26
N LYS A 18 5.64 -41.33 23.25
CA LYS A 18 4.32 -40.74 23.07
C LYS A 18 4.40 -39.23 23.25
N TYR A 19 3.82 -38.49 22.31
CA TYR A 19 3.66 -37.05 22.44
C TYR A 19 2.38 -36.58 21.77
N TYR A 20 1.71 -35.62 22.38
CA TYR A 20 0.49 -35.01 21.85
C TYR A 20 0.83 -33.76 21.04
N PHE A 21 0.51 -33.81 19.74
CA PHE A 21 0.50 -32.62 18.90
C PHE A 21 -0.90 -32.03 18.82
N TYR A 22 -1.00 -30.74 18.55
CA TYR A 22 -2.28 -30.06 18.42
C TYR A 22 -2.58 -29.73 16.96
N ASN A 23 -3.73 -30.19 16.47
CA ASN A 23 -4.23 -29.85 15.14
C ASN A 23 -5.33 -28.80 15.24
N LYS A 24 -5.24 -27.78 14.40
CA LYS A 24 -6.33 -26.83 14.24
C LYS A 24 -7.47 -27.50 13.49
N VAL A 25 -8.65 -27.49 14.09
CA VAL A 25 -9.89 -28.05 13.56
C VAL A 25 -10.93 -26.93 13.55
N ASP A 26 -11.85 -26.97 12.59
CA ASP A 26 -13.00 -26.08 12.62
C ASP A 26 -13.92 -26.40 13.81
N GLU A 27 -14.52 -25.36 14.40
CA GLU A 27 -15.29 -25.49 15.64
C GLU A 27 -16.48 -26.45 15.50
N SER A 28 -17.07 -26.50 14.30
CA SER A 28 -18.15 -27.42 13.95
C SER A 28 -17.75 -28.90 14.07
N HIS A 29 -16.47 -29.20 13.89
CA HIS A 29 -15.94 -30.56 13.86
C HIS A 29 -15.35 -31.01 15.20
N VAL A 30 -15.12 -30.11 16.15
CA VAL A 30 -14.55 -30.39 17.47
C VAL A 30 -15.28 -31.53 18.22
N PRO A 31 -16.63 -31.60 18.26
CA PRO A 31 -17.34 -32.66 18.99
C PRO A 31 -17.12 -34.08 18.46
N TYR A 32 -16.63 -34.24 17.23
CA TYR A 32 -16.42 -35.55 16.61
C TYR A 32 -15.07 -36.18 16.97
N TYR A 33 -14.14 -35.41 17.54
CA TYR A 33 -12.83 -35.91 17.94
C TYR A 33 -12.94 -36.65 19.28
N LYS A 34 -12.51 -37.91 19.29
CA LYS A 34 -12.49 -38.79 20.45
C LYS A 34 -11.13 -39.47 20.56
N PRO A 35 -10.72 -39.87 21.78
CA PRO A 35 -9.50 -40.63 21.97
C PRO A 35 -9.53 -41.94 21.18
N GLN A 36 -8.37 -42.34 20.68
CA GLN A 36 -8.19 -43.57 19.90
C GLN A 36 -8.24 -44.82 20.80
N PRO A 37 -8.53 -46.02 20.25
CA PRO A 37 -8.69 -47.24 21.06
C PRO A 37 -7.48 -47.67 21.90
N HIS A 38 -6.29 -47.17 21.60
CA HIS A 38 -5.01 -47.49 22.26
C HIS A 38 -4.45 -46.32 23.09
N GLU A 39 -5.26 -45.29 23.27
CA GLU A 39 -4.92 -44.05 23.97
C GLU A 39 -5.49 -44.05 25.39
N ASP A 40 -4.73 -43.54 26.36
CA ASP A 40 -5.23 -43.41 27.74
C ASP A 40 -6.16 -42.19 27.82
N PRO A 41 -7.44 -42.35 28.23
CA PRO A 41 -8.35 -41.23 28.41
C PRO A 41 -7.82 -40.13 29.32
N ARG A 42 -6.97 -40.47 30.30
CA ARG A 42 -6.37 -39.50 31.22
C ARG A 42 -5.37 -38.59 30.53
N GLU A 43 -4.47 -39.16 29.73
CA GLU A 43 -3.48 -38.39 28.96
C GLU A 43 -4.17 -37.50 27.91
N TRP A 44 -5.25 -38.00 27.30
CA TRP A 44 -6.06 -37.23 26.36
C TRP A 44 -6.74 -36.01 27.02
N GLU A 45 -7.35 -36.20 28.20
CA GLU A 45 -7.95 -35.10 28.95
C GLU A 45 -6.93 -34.07 29.42
N GLU A 46 -5.75 -34.52 29.86
CA GLU A 46 -4.64 -33.64 30.23
C GLU A 46 -4.12 -32.83 29.03
N ALA A 47 -4.04 -33.43 27.84
CA ALA A 47 -3.73 -32.72 26.61
C ALA A 47 -4.83 -31.72 26.22
N LEU A 48 -6.11 -32.06 26.41
CA LEU A 48 -7.22 -31.12 26.19
C LEU A 48 -7.19 -29.91 27.13
N GLN A 49 -6.79 -30.12 28.40
CA GLN A 49 -6.62 -29.05 29.37
C GLN A 49 -5.46 -28.12 28.98
N ASN A 50 -4.36 -28.68 28.49
CA ASN A 50 -3.14 -27.96 28.11
C ASN A 50 -3.14 -27.45 26.66
N LYS A 51 -4.32 -27.27 26.04
CA LYS A 51 -4.41 -26.80 24.66
C LYS A 51 -3.94 -25.35 24.51
N PRO A 52 -3.23 -25.00 23.42
CA PRO A 52 -2.67 -23.66 23.23
C PRO A 52 -3.72 -22.58 22.93
N ALA A 53 -4.84 -22.95 22.31
CA ALA A 53 -5.93 -22.06 21.92
C ALA A 53 -7.23 -22.88 21.69
N PRO A 54 -8.42 -22.23 21.68
CA PRO A 54 -9.65 -22.90 21.25
C PRO A 54 -9.55 -23.40 19.80
N GLY A 55 -10.27 -24.47 19.47
CA GLY A 55 -10.23 -25.10 18.13
C GLY A 55 -9.01 -25.99 17.86
N PHE A 56 -8.11 -26.17 18.84
CA PHE A 56 -7.01 -27.12 18.74
C PHE A 56 -7.38 -28.45 19.40
N MET A 57 -7.31 -29.54 18.64
CA MET A 57 -7.55 -30.89 19.14
C MET A 57 -6.23 -31.67 19.24
N PRO A 58 -6.01 -32.39 20.36
CA PRO A 58 -4.83 -33.21 20.53
C PRO A 58 -4.86 -34.41 19.57
N VAL A 59 -3.68 -34.81 19.11
CA VAL A 59 -3.44 -35.97 18.26
C VAL A 59 -2.21 -36.66 18.79
N LEU A 60 -2.38 -37.89 19.25
CA LEU A 60 -1.29 -38.73 19.71
C LEU A 60 -0.37 -39.11 18.55
N CYS A 61 0.91 -38.90 18.78
CA CYS A 61 1.99 -39.41 17.96
C CYS A 61 2.79 -40.42 18.78
N SER A 62 2.76 -41.68 18.35
CA SER A 62 3.51 -42.78 18.95
C SER A 62 4.69 -43.19 18.06
N GLY A 63 5.91 -43.13 18.60
CA GLY A 63 7.14 -43.49 17.90
C GLY A 63 7.55 -42.55 16.76
N TYR A 64 8.65 -42.90 16.08
CA TYR A 64 9.23 -42.10 15.00
C TYR A 64 8.38 -42.11 13.71
N ALA A 65 7.56 -43.14 13.50
CA ALA A 65 6.69 -43.24 12.33
C ALA A 65 5.63 -42.12 12.33
N GLY A 66 4.99 -41.85 13.48
CA GLY A 66 4.03 -40.75 13.60
C GLY A 66 4.67 -39.38 13.36
N VAL A 67 5.91 -39.18 13.84
CA VAL A 67 6.65 -37.93 13.60
C VAL A 67 7.01 -37.79 12.12
N ALA A 68 7.41 -38.88 11.46
CA ALA A 68 7.71 -38.88 10.04
C ALA A 68 6.46 -38.54 9.20
N ASP A 69 5.29 -39.08 9.55
CA ASP A 69 4.03 -38.75 8.87
C ASP A 69 3.62 -37.30 9.12
N ARG A 70 3.84 -36.78 10.34
CA ARG A 70 3.65 -35.36 10.64
C ARG A 70 4.55 -34.48 9.78
N LEU A 71 5.83 -34.83 9.63
CA LEU A 71 6.77 -34.09 8.78
C LEU A 71 6.34 -34.12 7.31
N LYS A 72 5.83 -35.26 6.81
CA LYS A 72 5.24 -35.34 5.46
C LYS A 72 4.05 -34.39 5.30
N THR A 73 3.14 -34.34 6.28
CA THR A 73 1.99 -33.41 6.23
C THR A 73 2.42 -31.94 6.26
N GLN A 74 3.41 -31.59 7.07
CA GLN A 74 3.97 -30.24 7.11
C GLN A 74 4.63 -29.85 5.79
N LYS A 75 5.39 -30.78 5.18
CA LYS A 75 6.00 -30.54 3.86
C LYS A 75 4.95 -30.27 2.78
N ARG A 76 3.83 -31.00 2.80
CA ARG A 76 2.69 -30.74 1.88
C ARG A 76 2.06 -29.38 2.13
N ALA A 77 1.79 -29.05 3.40
CA ALA A 77 1.20 -27.75 3.75
C ALA A 77 2.10 -26.57 3.36
N VAL A 78 3.42 -26.68 3.54
CA VAL A 78 4.38 -25.64 3.09
C VAL A 78 4.38 -25.50 1.57
N ALA A 79 4.30 -26.61 0.83
CA ALA A 79 4.17 -26.55 -0.62
C ALA A 79 2.89 -25.81 -1.04
N ASP A 80 1.75 -26.13 -0.42
CA ASP A 80 0.47 -25.46 -0.68
C ASP A 80 0.52 -23.96 -0.33
N PHE A 81 1.17 -23.59 0.78
CA PHE A 81 1.37 -22.19 1.15
C PHE A 81 2.21 -21.44 0.12
N ASN A 82 3.30 -22.04 -0.37
CA ASN A 82 4.12 -21.44 -1.42
C ASN A 82 3.31 -21.25 -2.71
N THR A 83 2.51 -22.24 -3.12
CA THR A 83 1.65 -22.11 -4.29
C THR A 83 0.65 -20.96 -4.13
N ARG A 84 -0.01 -20.84 -2.96
CA ARG A 84 -0.92 -19.72 -2.69
C ARG A 84 -0.21 -18.38 -2.67
N LEU A 85 0.99 -18.30 -2.07
CA LEU A 85 1.80 -17.09 -2.05
C LEU A 85 2.16 -16.65 -3.48
N HIS A 86 2.54 -17.58 -4.34
CA HIS A 86 2.81 -17.29 -5.76
C HIS A 86 1.56 -16.82 -6.52
N GLN A 87 0.38 -17.38 -6.21
CA GLN A 87 -0.88 -16.90 -6.78
C GLN A 87 -1.18 -15.46 -6.34
N ILE A 88 -0.96 -15.13 -5.06
CA ILE A 88 -1.13 -13.77 -4.56
C ILE A 88 -0.15 -12.83 -5.26
N ASN A 89 1.13 -13.21 -5.36
CA ASN A 89 2.13 -12.39 -6.05
C ASN A 89 1.74 -12.15 -7.51
N GLY A 90 1.34 -13.19 -8.24
CA GLY A 90 0.89 -13.04 -9.63
C GLY A 90 -0.35 -12.15 -9.77
N SER A 91 -1.27 -12.17 -8.79
CA SER A 91 -2.42 -11.26 -8.78
C SER A 91 -2.02 -9.80 -8.51
N LEU A 92 -1.04 -9.57 -7.62
CA LEU A 92 -0.48 -8.25 -7.36
C LEU A 92 0.25 -7.71 -8.58
N ASP A 93 1.09 -8.53 -9.22
CA ASP A 93 1.82 -8.18 -10.45
C ASP A 93 0.83 -7.78 -11.56
N ALA A 94 -0.27 -8.51 -11.72
CA ALA A 94 -1.31 -8.19 -12.70
C ALA A 94 -2.03 -6.86 -12.39
N ILE A 95 -2.29 -6.56 -11.11
CA ILE A 95 -2.89 -5.29 -10.69
C ILE A 95 -1.92 -4.13 -10.95
N LEU A 96 -0.65 -4.29 -10.59
CA LEU A 96 0.39 -3.28 -10.82
C LEU A 96 0.56 -3.00 -12.30
N GLN A 97 0.71 -4.04 -13.13
CA GLN A 97 0.85 -3.90 -14.58
C GLN A 97 -0.36 -3.17 -15.19
N ARG A 98 -1.58 -3.50 -14.75
CA ARG A 98 -2.80 -2.83 -15.22
C ARG A 98 -2.85 -1.36 -14.76
N HIS A 99 -2.38 -1.06 -13.56
CA HIS A 99 -2.33 0.31 -13.06
C HIS A 99 -1.38 1.16 -13.93
N GLU A 100 -0.14 0.72 -14.06
CA GLU A 100 0.94 1.44 -14.76
C GLU A 100 0.64 1.61 -16.26
N LEU A 101 0.27 0.52 -16.95
CA LEU A 101 0.16 0.56 -18.41
C LEU A 101 -1.19 1.10 -18.88
N GLU A 102 -2.26 0.85 -18.13
CA GLU A 102 -3.61 1.18 -18.60
C GLU A 102 -4.27 2.30 -17.81
N THR A 103 -4.24 2.23 -16.48
CA THR A 103 -5.02 3.16 -15.64
C THR A 103 -4.37 4.54 -15.64
N GLU A 104 -3.06 4.62 -15.42
CA GLU A 104 -2.32 5.89 -15.41
C GLU A 104 -2.39 6.61 -16.76
N VAL A 105 -2.13 5.88 -17.84
CA VAL A 105 -2.19 6.43 -19.21
C VAL A 105 -3.59 6.97 -19.51
N ARG A 106 -4.64 6.22 -19.16
CA ARG A 106 -6.03 6.65 -19.33
C ARG A 106 -6.37 7.87 -18.46
N ALA A 107 -5.88 7.92 -17.21
CA ALA A 107 -6.10 9.03 -16.31
C ALA A 107 -5.47 10.33 -16.84
N VAL A 108 -4.21 10.27 -17.29
CA VAL A 108 -3.51 11.43 -17.88
C VAL A 108 -4.20 11.87 -19.18
N ALA A 109 -4.59 10.93 -20.05
CA ALA A 109 -5.31 11.26 -21.28
C ALA A 109 -6.69 11.88 -20.99
N ALA A 110 -7.42 11.38 -19.99
CA ALA A 110 -8.68 11.94 -19.55
C ALA A 110 -8.51 13.37 -19.01
N ARG A 111 -7.48 13.63 -18.20
CA ARG A 111 -7.17 14.97 -17.69
C ARG A 111 -6.86 15.95 -18.82
N ARG A 112 -6.07 15.55 -19.82
CA ARG A 112 -5.81 16.38 -21.02
C ARG A 112 -7.09 16.68 -21.78
N ARG A 113 -7.94 15.68 -22.02
CA ARG A 113 -9.24 15.87 -22.68
C ARG A 113 -10.16 16.79 -21.88
N GLN A 114 -10.18 16.66 -20.55
CA GLN A 114 -10.96 17.53 -19.68
C GLN A 114 -10.54 19.00 -19.83
N THR A 115 -9.23 19.28 -19.86
CA THR A 115 -8.73 20.64 -20.11
C THR A 115 -9.22 21.17 -21.46
N THR A 116 -9.06 20.40 -22.54
CA THR A 116 -9.51 20.82 -23.88
C THR A 116 -11.03 21.02 -23.96
N ILE A 117 -11.82 20.16 -23.31
CA ILE A 117 -13.27 20.32 -23.27
C ILE A 117 -13.66 21.54 -22.44
N SER A 118 -12.98 21.79 -21.32
CA SER A 118 -13.17 22.98 -20.49
C SER A 118 -12.92 24.27 -21.30
N GLU A 119 -11.82 24.32 -22.04
CA GLU A 119 -11.49 25.44 -22.94
C GLU A 119 -12.56 25.64 -24.03
N ARG A 120 -13.01 24.55 -24.67
CA ARG A 120 -14.08 24.60 -25.69
C ARG A 120 -15.41 25.05 -25.09
N CYS A 121 -15.74 24.58 -23.89
CA CYS A 121 -16.94 24.96 -23.17
C CYS A 121 -16.91 26.44 -22.82
N LEU A 122 -15.78 26.95 -22.32
CA LEU A 122 -15.58 28.37 -22.02
C LEU A 122 -15.69 29.21 -23.30
N ALA A 123 -15.01 28.82 -24.38
CA ALA A 123 -15.07 29.54 -25.66
C ALA A 123 -16.50 29.59 -26.24
N LEU A 124 -17.25 28.48 -26.12
CA LEU A 124 -18.65 28.43 -26.54
C LEU A 124 -19.54 29.30 -25.65
N ALA A 125 -19.38 29.24 -24.32
CA ALA A 125 -20.10 30.08 -23.38
C ALA A 125 -19.85 31.57 -23.65
N ALA A 126 -18.60 31.96 -23.92
CA ALA A 126 -18.23 33.32 -24.29
C ALA A 126 -18.94 33.76 -25.59
N ARG A 127 -18.93 32.92 -26.62
CA ARG A 127 -19.64 33.22 -27.89
C ARG A 127 -21.15 33.37 -27.70
N ILE A 128 -21.75 32.51 -26.88
CA ILE A 128 -23.18 32.59 -26.55
C ILE A 128 -23.48 33.92 -25.84
N GLN A 129 -22.67 34.31 -24.85
CA GLN A 129 -22.85 35.57 -24.13
C GLN A 129 -22.78 36.77 -25.10
N VAL A 130 -21.80 36.81 -25.99
CA VAL A 130 -21.65 37.88 -26.99
C VAL A 130 -22.86 37.95 -27.93
N LEU A 131 -23.35 36.80 -28.42
CA LEU A 131 -24.50 36.76 -29.32
C LEU A 131 -25.80 37.16 -28.63
N ARG A 132 -26.02 36.71 -27.39
CA ARG A 132 -27.21 37.01 -26.59
C ARG A 132 -27.27 38.49 -26.21
N ASN A 133 -26.14 39.07 -25.82
CA ASN A 133 -26.07 40.44 -25.33
C ASN A 133 -25.83 41.45 -26.48
N ARG A 134 -25.80 40.99 -27.73
CA ARG A 134 -25.54 41.85 -28.88
C ARG A 134 -26.63 42.92 -29.02
N GLY A 135 -26.25 44.18 -28.89
CA GLY A 135 -27.17 45.32 -29.00
C GLY A 135 -27.79 45.77 -27.67
N TYR A 136 -27.47 45.10 -26.56
CA TYR A 136 -27.75 45.60 -25.22
C TYR A 136 -26.54 46.38 -24.69
N ALA A 137 -26.80 47.33 -23.79
CA ALA A 137 -25.72 48.03 -23.08
C ALA A 137 -25.01 47.07 -22.12
N LEU A 138 -23.71 47.30 -21.91
CA LEU A 138 -22.90 46.52 -20.98
C LEU A 138 -23.47 46.63 -19.56
N SER A 139 -23.56 45.50 -18.84
CA SER A 139 -24.02 45.49 -17.45
C SER A 139 -22.89 45.90 -16.50
N GLY A 140 -23.21 46.40 -15.30
CA GLY A 140 -22.21 46.71 -14.27
C GLY A 140 -21.36 45.49 -13.88
N ASP A 141 -21.94 44.29 -13.85
CA ASP A 141 -21.20 43.05 -13.60
C ASP A 141 -20.15 42.74 -14.70
N GLU A 142 -20.41 43.17 -15.94
CA GLU A 142 -19.48 42.99 -17.06
C GLU A 142 -18.34 44.01 -16.99
N ASP A 143 -18.60 45.23 -16.54
CA ASP A 143 -17.54 46.22 -16.24
C ASP A 143 -16.62 45.73 -15.11
N ASP A 144 -17.19 45.15 -14.05
CA ASP A 144 -16.41 44.53 -12.96
C ASP A 144 -15.53 43.38 -13.47
N LEU A 145 -16.08 42.49 -14.30
CA LEU A 145 -15.30 41.41 -14.91
C LEU A 145 -14.19 41.95 -15.83
N SER A 146 -14.50 42.96 -16.66
CA SER A 146 -13.55 43.61 -17.55
C SER A 146 -12.39 44.23 -16.78
N SER A 147 -12.68 44.93 -15.67
CA SER A 147 -11.65 45.52 -14.82
C SER A 147 -10.70 44.47 -14.23
N ARG A 148 -11.22 43.32 -13.79
CA ARG A 148 -10.41 42.21 -13.26
C ARG A 148 -9.53 41.60 -14.35
N LEU A 149 -10.08 41.40 -15.56
CA LEU A 149 -9.32 40.86 -16.68
C LEU A 149 -8.21 41.81 -17.14
N GLN A 150 -8.46 43.12 -17.18
CA GLN A 150 -7.43 44.11 -17.52
C GLN A 150 -6.30 44.16 -16.50
N THR A 151 -6.61 44.03 -15.21
CA THR A 151 -5.58 43.95 -14.16
C THR A 151 -4.73 42.70 -14.34
N LEU A 152 -5.35 41.53 -14.54
CA LEU A 152 -4.65 40.28 -14.81
C LEU A 152 -3.80 40.36 -16.09
N GLU A 153 -4.32 40.95 -17.15
CA GLU A 153 -3.57 41.12 -18.41
C GLU A 153 -2.33 41.98 -18.21
N ARG A 154 -2.44 43.09 -17.47
CA ARG A 154 -1.30 43.96 -17.15
C ARG A 154 -0.23 43.26 -16.31
N GLU A 155 -0.66 42.45 -15.33
CA GLU A 155 0.26 41.67 -14.50
C GLU A 155 1.01 40.61 -15.32
N VAL A 156 0.33 39.94 -16.25
CA VAL A 156 0.93 38.90 -17.11
C VAL A 156 1.83 39.51 -18.20
N GLN A 157 1.46 40.68 -18.74
CA GLN A 157 2.23 41.37 -19.78
C GLN A 157 3.39 42.22 -19.23
N ASP A 158 3.66 42.19 -17.92
CA ASP A 158 4.80 42.89 -17.33
C ASP A 158 6.12 42.35 -17.93
N PRO A 159 6.92 43.19 -18.63
CA PRO A 159 8.20 42.78 -19.18
C PRO A 159 9.16 42.22 -18.14
N ALA A 160 9.02 42.61 -16.87
CA ALA A 160 9.84 42.07 -15.80
C ALA A 160 9.58 40.57 -15.55
N VAL A 161 8.35 40.08 -15.77
CA VAL A 161 8.01 38.66 -15.63
C VAL A 161 8.70 37.85 -16.73
N GLY A 162 8.60 38.30 -17.98
CA GLY A 162 9.30 37.67 -19.11
C GLY A 162 10.82 37.69 -18.95
N ALA A 163 11.39 38.83 -18.55
CA ALA A 163 12.83 38.96 -18.32
C ALA A 163 13.33 38.02 -17.21
N ARG A 164 12.55 37.83 -16.13
CA ARG A 164 12.89 36.86 -15.07
C ARG A 164 12.86 35.42 -15.57
N GLU A 165 11.91 35.07 -16.44
CA GLU A 165 11.86 33.74 -17.03
C GLU A 165 13.11 33.46 -17.88
N GLU A 166 13.46 34.39 -18.77
CA GLU A 166 14.67 34.31 -19.60
C GLU A 166 15.95 34.24 -18.77
N GLU A 167 16.04 35.05 -17.70
CA GLU A 167 17.15 35.02 -16.75
C GLU A 167 17.26 33.65 -16.07
N LEU A 168 16.16 33.09 -15.56
CA LEU A 168 16.15 31.77 -14.92
C LEU A 168 16.56 30.67 -15.90
N TRP A 169 16.08 30.71 -17.14
CA TRP A 169 16.51 29.79 -18.20
C TRP A 169 18.01 29.88 -18.46
N SER A 170 18.56 31.09 -18.57
CA SER A 170 20.00 31.28 -18.77
C SER A 170 20.82 30.75 -17.60
N ARG A 171 20.39 31.01 -16.36
CA ARG A 171 21.02 30.50 -15.13
C ARG A 171 20.98 28.97 -15.08
N LEU A 172 19.86 28.37 -15.44
CA LEU A 172 19.72 26.92 -15.48
C LEU A 172 20.66 26.28 -16.50
N ILE A 173 20.81 26.88 -17.69
CA ILE A 173 21.75 26.41 -18.72
C ILE A 173 23.19 26.47 -18.20
N VAL A 174 23.56 27.54 -17.51
CA VAL A 174 24.90 27.68 -16.90
C VAL A 174 25.12 26.61 -15.83
N LEU A 175 24.15 26.43 -14.92
CA LEU A 175 24.24 25.41 -13.86
C LEU A 175 24.33 24.00 -14.43
N ARG A 176 23.56 23.70 -15.49
CA ARG A 176 23.66 22.43 -16.20
C ARG A 176 25.04 22.23 -16.81
N GLY A 177 25.58 23.25 -17.48
CA GLY A 177 26.94 23.19 -18.05
C GLY A 177 28.01 22.95 -16.98
N TYR A 178 27.88 23.59 -15.82
CA TYR A 178 28.76 23.37 -14.68
C TYR A 178 28.62 21.94 -14.11
N ALA A 179 27.39 21.46 -13.92
CA ALA A 179 27.13 20.11 -13.45
C ALA A 179 27.70 19.05 -14.41
N ASP A 180 27.54 19.23 -15.73
CA ASP A 180 28.07 18.33 -16.76
C ASP A 180 29.62 18.35 -16.81
N GLN A 181 30.25 19.47 -16.45
CA GLN A 181 31.70 19.55 -16.33
C GLN A 181 32.18 18.86 -15.05
N LEU A 182 31.53 19.13 -13.91
CA LEU A 182 31.85 18.51 -12.63
C LEU A 182 31.65 16.99 -12.68
N SER A 183 30.59 16.50 -13.33
CA SER A 183 30.37 15.06 -13.51
C SER A 183 31.51 14.43 -14.32
N LYS A 184 31.94 15.07 -15.42
CA LYS A 184 33.09 14.61 -16.22
C LYS A 184 34.40 14.64 -15.46
N GLU A 185 34.58 15.57 -14.52
CA GLU A 185 35.74 15.61 -13.64
C GLU A 185 35.69 14.52 -12.58
N LEU A 186 34.51 14.18 -12.06
CA LEU A 186 34.30 13.11 -11.10
C LEU A 186 34.38 11.71 -11.74
N ASP A 187 33.97 11.58 -13.00
CA ASP A 187 34.08 10.35 -13.80
C ASP A 187 35.52 10.06 -14.25
N LYS A 188 36.46 11.00 -14.09
CA LYS A 188 37.88 10.69 -14.22
C LYS A 188 38.25 9.79 -13.05
N PRO A 189 38.82 8.60 -13.30
CA PRO A 189 39.09 7.63 -12.25
C PRO A 189 40.22 8.12 -11.36
N THR A 190 39.90 8.93 -10.36
CA THR A 190 40.65 8.91 -9.10
C THR A 190 40.37 7.54 -8.51
N GLY A 191 41.40 6.73 -8.28
CA GLY A 191 41.30 5.33 -7.84
C GLY A 191 40.65 5.10 -6.47
N ALA A 192 39.84 6.04 -5.99
CA ALA A 192 38.84 5.84 -4.95
C ALA A 192 37.50 5.61 -5.65
N GLU A 193 37.14 4.35 -5.85
CA GLU A 193 35.73 3.99 -6.05
C GLU A 193 34.96 4.70 -4.93
N GLY A 194 34.08 5.63 -5.31
CA GLY A 194 33.32 6.43 -4.35
C GLY A 194 32.68 5.49 -3.34
N GLU A 195 32.84 5.80 -2.05
CA GLU A 195 32.30 5.01 -0.94
C GLU A 195 30.79 4.84 -1.17
N SER A 196 30.42 3.70 -1.76
CA SER A 196 29.03 3.38 -2.05
C SER A 196 28.30 3.37 -0.73
N ILE A 197 27.18 4.09 -0.65
CA ILE A 197 26.35 4.15 0.56
C ILE A 197 26.09 2.70 1.01
N ASP A 198 26.48 2.41 2.24
CA ASP A 198 26.35 1.08 2.83
C ASP A 198 24.90 0.56 2.67
N PRO A 199 24.69 -0.60 2.02
CA PRO A 199 23.36 -1.13 1.75
C PRO A 199 22.52 -1.32 3.02
N GLU A 200 23.15 -1.53 4.19
CA GLU A 200 22.43 -1.64 5.45
C GLU A 200 21.80 -0.29 5.87
N ARG A 201 22.52 0.82 5.64
CA ARG A 201 22.00 2.17 5.91
C ARG A 201 20.87 2.52 4.97
N GLU A 202 20.96 2.12 3.71
CA GLU A 202 19.89 2.33 2.73
C GLU A 202 18.61 1.57 3.12
N ALA A 203 18.73 0.30 3.55
CA ALA A 203 17.59 -0.50 4.00
C ALA A 203 16.92 0.12 5.25
N LYS A 204 17.72 0.61 6.20
CA LYS A 204 17.20 1.34 7.38
C LYS A 204 16.48 2.63 6.96
N ALA A 205 17.05 3.41 6.05
CA ALA A 205 16.44 4.63 5.54
C ALA A 205 15.11 4.35 4.84
N LYS A 206 15.02 3.31 3.99
CA LYS A 206 13.77 2.88 3.34
C LYS A 206 12.69 2.56 4.36
N ARG A 207 13.02 1.79 5.40
CA ARG A 207 12.07 1.44 6.46
C ARG A 207 11.56 2.68 7.22
N VAL A 208 12.45 3.61 7.56
CA VAL A 208 12.06 4.86 8.22
C VAL A 208 11.14 5.70 7.32
N LEU A 209 11.42 5.76 6.02
CA LEU A 209 10.57 6.46 5.06
C LEU A 209 9.18 5.82 4.93
N GLU A 210 9.08 4.49 4.88
CA GLU A 210 7.79 3.79 4.87
C GLU A 210 6.97 4.05 6.15
N ASP A 211 7.63 4.11 7.31
CA ASP A 211 6.97 4.41 8.58
C ASP A 211 6.49 5.87 8.62
N TYR A 212 7.29 6.82 8.15
CA TYR A 212 6.87 8.22 8.01
C TYR A 212 5.77 8.41 6.98
N GLU A 213 5.78 7.68 5.86
CA GLU A 213 4.69 7.72 4.89
C GLU A 213 3.37 7.29 5.55
N LYS A 214 3.36 6.17 6.29
CA LYS A 214 2.17 5.71 7.02
C LYS A 214 1.68 6.74 8.03
N GLN A 215 2.58 7.36 8.79
CA GLN A 215 2.25 8.40 9.77
C GLN A 215 1.66 9.65 9.10
N ILE A 216 2.26 10.12 8.00
CA ILE A 216 1.77 11.27 7.25
C ILE A 216 0.40 10.98 6.65
N GLN A 217 0.19 9.77 6.09
CA GLN A 217 -1.11 9.37 5.56
C GLN A 217 -2.18 9.29 6.66
N HIS A 218 -1.82 8.85 7.85
CA HIS A 218 -2.73 8.84 9.01
C HIS A 218 -3.13 10.27 9.39
N ILE A 219 -2.15 11.14 9.63
CA ILE A 219 -2.39 12.55 10.00
C ILE A 219 -3.22 13.26 8.92
N LYS A 220 -2.94 12.98 7.64
CA LYS A 220 -3.73 13.52 6.53
C LYS A 220 -5.20 13.11 6.62
N LYS A 221 -5.48 11.82 6.87
CA LYS A 221 -6.86 11.33 7.01
C LYS A 221 -7.57 11.92 8.23
N GLU A 222 -6.86 12.06 9.36
CA GLU A 222 -7.40 12.71 10.56
C GLU A 222 -7.72 14.18 10.30
N LEU A 223 -6.84 14.90 9.61
CA LEU A 223 -7.06 16.29 9.25
C LEU A 223 -8.24 16.44 8.27
N GLU A 224 -8.36 15.55 7.28
CA GLU A 224 -9.51 15.52 6.38
C GLU A 224 -10.82 15.27 7.13
N ALA A 225 -10.83 14.32 8.08
CA ALA A 225 -12.00 14.04 8.92
C ALA A 225 -12.35 15.23 9.84
N LEU A 226 -11.35 15.85 10.48
CA LEU A 226 -11.58 17.04 11.30
C LEU A 226 -12.07 18.22 10.45
N SER A 227 -11.59 18.36 9.22
CA SER A 227 -12.07 19.38 8.29
C SER A 227 -13.53 19.15 7.90
N THR A 228 -13.95 17.90 7.69
CA THR A 228 -15.36 17.60 7.41
C THR A 228 -16.24 17.85 8.63
N ASP A 229 -15.80 17.40 9.81
CA ASP A 229 -16.54 17.59 11.07
C ASP A 229 -16.69 19.08 11.40
N TYR A 230 -15.63 19.87 11.19
CA TYR A 230 -15.67 21.31 11.38
C TYR A 230 -16.65 21.99 10.41
N ALA A 231 -16.65 21.61 9.13
CA ALA A 231 -17.57 22.15 8.14
C ALA A 231 -19.03 21.79 8.44
N GLU A 232 -19.30 20.63 9.04
CA GLU A 232 -20.62 20.25 9.54
C GLU A 232 -21.02 21.08 10.75
N TRP A 233 -20.12 21.22 11.73
CA TRP A 233 -20.35 22.07 12.90
C TRP A 233 -20.62 23.53 12.51
N GLU A 234 -19.87 24.08 11.55
CA GLU A 234 -20.04 25.46 11.07
C GLU A 234 -21.44 25.69 10.47
N LYS A 235 -21.97 24.71 9.71
CA LYS A 235 -23.34 24.75 9.19
C LYS A 235 -24.39 24.73 10.29
N THR A 236 -24.15 23.99 11.38
CA THR A 236 -25.08 23.96 12.53
C THR A 236 -25.07 25.27 13.34
N LYS A 237 -23.92 25.94 13.42
CA LYS A 237 -23.77 27.18 14.19
C LYS A 237 -24.25 28.42 13.43
N ASN A 238 -24.20 28.41 12.10
CA ASN A 238 -24.57 29.56 11.26
C ASN A 238 -25.63 29.20 10.19
N PRO A 239 -26.88 28.84 10.60
CA PRO A 239 -27.94 28.42 9.67
C PRO A 239 -28.44 29.52 8.72
N HIS A 240 -27.95 30.76 8.86
CA HIS A 240 -28.34 31.92 8.05
C HIS A 240 -27.19 32.59 7.27
N SER A 241 -25.99 31.99 7.25
CA SER A 241 -24.93 32.45 6.33
C SER A 241 -25.16 31.84 4.94
N LYS A 242 -26.09 32.41 4.17
CA LYS A 242 -26.11 32.29 2.71
C LYS A 242 -25.36 33.45 2.08
#